data_AF-A0A829GLK7-F1
#
_entry.id   AF-A0A829GLK7-F1
#
_cell.length_a   1.000
_cell.length_b   1.000
_cell.length_c   1.000
_cell.angle_alpha   90.00
_cell.angle_beta   90.00
_cell.angle_gamma   90.00
#
_symmetry.space_group_name_H-M   'P 1'
#
loop_
_entity.id
_entity.type
_entity.pdbx_description
1 polymer ?
#
loop_
_entity_poly.entity_id
_entity_poly.type
_entity_poly.pdbx_seq_one_letter_code
_entity_poly.pdbx_strand_id
1 'polypeptide(L)'
;HKGSLGIEHAKPAALRAALQHLFTEMPDAPQVISQQDLLAADLVGGVGARQRREQLGELLHIGYTNGKQLLRRLAEFQISRAAFLAAMAQVDGGQHDKT
;
A
#
# COMPACT_ATOMS: atom_id res chain seq x y z
N HIS A 1 13.60 19.07 -26.10
CA HIS A 1 13.11 17.90 -26.86
C HIS A 1 13.94 16.67 -26.53
N LYS A 2 13.30 15.62 -25.98
CA LYS A 2 13.70 14.19 -25.91
C LYS A 2 12.70 13.56 -24.92
N GLY A 3 11.71 12.76 -25.27
CA GLY A 3 11.58 11.84 -26.41
C GLY A 3 11.46 10.43 -25.83
N SER A 4 10.21 9.93 -25.76
CA SER A 4 9.82 8.53 -25.53
C SER A 4 10.10 7.92 -24.14
N LEU A 5 9.17 8.08 -23.19
CA LEU A 5 8.97 7.07 -22.14
C LEU A 5 8.13 5.94 -22.77
N GLY A 6 8.84 5.04 -23.43
CA GLY A 6 8.26 3.99 -24.27
C GLY A 6 7.32 3.08 -23.49
N ILE A 7 6.05 3.08 -23.89
CA ILE A 7 5.07 2.01 -23.63
C ILE A 7 5.54 0.70 -24.32
N GLU A 8 6.52 0.81 -25.22
CA GLU A 8 7.01 -0.19 -26.16
C GLU A 8 7.81 -1.34 -25.51
N HIS A 9 8.21 -1.22 -24.23
CA HIS A 9 8.90 -2.27 -23.48
C HIS A 9 8.16 -2.79 -22.23
N ALA A 10 6.96 -2.28 -21.93
CA ALA A 10 6.11 -2.88 -20.91
C ALA A 10 5.63 -4.24 -21.45
N LYS A 11 6.37 -5.31 -21.10
CA LYS A 11 5.98 -6.69 -21.43
C LYS A 11 4.48 -6.84 -21.13
N PRO A 12 3.68 -7.55 -21.94
CA PRO A 12 2.26 -7.75 -21.68
C PRO A 12 1.93 -8.30 -20.27
N ALA A 13 2.92 -8.89 -19.59
CA ALA A 13 2.85 -9.28 -18.18
C ALA A 13 2.82 -8.10 -17.20
N ALA A 14 3.57 -7.02 -17.43
CA ALA A 14 3.58 -5.83 -16.57
C ALA A 14 2.26 -5.05 -16.69
N LEU A 15 1.69 -4.99 -17.90
CA LEU A 15 0.36 -4.40 -18.10
C LEU A 15 -0.73 -5.26 -17.46
N ARG A 16 -0.65 -6.60 -17.57
CA ARG A 16 -1.59 -7.51 -16.89
C ARG A 16 -1.46 -7.43 -15.37
N ALA A 17 -0.26 -7.30 -14.81
CA ALA A 17 -0.06 -7.04 -13.39
C ALA A 17 -0.68 -5.69 -13.00
N ALA A 18 -0.42 -4.62 -13.76
CA ALA A 18 -1.03 -3.31 -13.50
C ALA A 18 -2.56 -3.32 -13.60
N LEU A 19 -3.13 -4.10 -14.52
CA LEU A 19 -4.59 -4.28 -14.67
C LEU A 19 -5.19 -5.24 -13.63
N GLN A 20 -4.45 -6.23 -13.13
CA GLN A 20 -4.85 -7.04 -11.98
C GLN A 20 -4.87 -6.20 -10.69
N HIS A 21 -4.02 -5.18 -10.61
CA HIS A 21 -4.00 -4.17 -9.57
C HIS A 21 -4.95 -2.99 -9.86
N LEU A 22 -5.82 -3.08 -10.87
CA LEU A 22 -6.85 -2.07 -11.11
C LEU A 22 -7.95 -2.25 -10.06
N PHE A 23 -7.71 -1.67 -8.89
CA PHE A 23 -8.63 -1.68 -7.76
C PHE A 23 -9.90 -0.93 -8.15
N THR A 24 -11.01 -1.67 -8.23
CA THR A 24 -12.34 -1.06 -8.27
C THR A 24 -12.74 -0.84 -6.81
N GLU A 25 -12.87 0.40 -6.38
CA GLU A 25 -13.25 0.73 -5.01
C GLU A 25 -14.59 0.06 -4.67
N MET A 26 -14.59 -0.88 -3.72
CA MET A 26 -15.81 -1.55 -3.26
C MET A 26 -16.11 -1.21 -1.79
N PRO A 27 -17.16 -0.41 -1.51
CA PRO A 27 -17.47 0.09 -0.17
C PRO A 27 -17.70 -0.98 0.92
N ASP A 28 -18.07 -2.21 0.54
CA ASP A 28 -18.44 -3.31 1.46
C ASP A 28 -17.52 -4.54 1.36
N ALA A 29 -16.28 -4.35 0.90
CA ALA A 29 -15.33 -5.46 0.84
C ALA A 29 -15.04 -6.04 2.24
N PRO A 30 -14.90 -7.38 2.37
CA PRO A 30 -14.62 -8.02 3.66
C PRO A 30 -13.31 -7.48 4.25
N GLN A 31 -13.39 -7.00 5.48
CA GLN A 31 -12.26 -6.44 6.20
C GLN A 31 -11.33 -7.55 6.70
N VAL A 32 -10.31 -7.88 5.90
CA VAL A 32 -9.32 -8.93 6.20
C VAL A 32 -8.16 -8.47 7.09
N ILE A 33 -7.99 -7.15 7.21
CA ILE A 33 -7.01 -6.49 8.09
C ILE A 33 -7.80 -5.78 9.18
N SER A 34 -7.48 -6.05 10.44
CA SER A 34 -8.18 -5.53 11.61
C SER A 34 -7.48 -4.30 12.20
N GLN A 35 -8.16 -3.61 13.12
CA GLN A 35 -7.54 -2.52 13.88
C GLN A 35 -6.38 -3.00 14.77
N GLN A 36 -6.45 -4.24 15.28
CA GLN A 36 -5.34 -4.86 16.02
C GLN A 36 -4.12 -5.08 15.13
N ASP A 37 -4.31 -5.46 13.85
CA ASP A 37 -3.19 -5.57 12.90
C ASP A 37 -2.49 -4.21 12.70
N LEU A 38 -3.25 -3.11 12.63
CA LEU A 38 -2.67 -1.77 12.49
C LEU A 38 -1.91 -1.32 13.73
N LEU A 39 -2.38 -1.69 14.93
CA LEU A 39 -1.68 -1.43 16.18
C LEU A 39 -0.39 -2.25 16.26
N ALA A 40 -0.45 -3.55 15.94
CA ALA A 40 0.71 -4.44 15.93
C ALA A 40 1.77 -4.03 14.89
N ALA A 41 1.36 -3.34 13.82
CA ALA A 41 2.24 -2.81 12.78
C ALA A 41 2.77 -1.40 13.09
N ASP A 42 2.52 -0.84 14.29
CA ASP A 42 2.89 0.52 14.69
C ASP A 42 2.35 1.62 13.75
N LEU A 43 1.21 1.38 13.11
CA LEU A 43 0.56 2.32 12.19
C LEU A 43 -0.37 3.30 12.92
N VAL A 44 -0.54 3.15 14.24
CA VAL A 44 -1.40 3.98 15.10
C VAL A 44 -0.66 4.31 16.40
N GLY A 45 -0.71 5.57 16.84
CA GLY A 45 -0.25 5.99 18.18
C GLY A 45 1.25 6.15 18.42
N GLY A 46 2.12 5.51 17.63
CA GLY A 46 3.58 5.60 17.77
C GLY A 46 4.24 6.84 17.14
N VAL A 47 5.46 7.18 17.60
CA VAL A 47 6.26 8.34 17.13
C VAL A 47 6.56 8.29 15.62
N GLY A 48 6.62 7.09 15.01
CA GLY A 48 6.81 6.89 13.58
C GLY A 48 5.55 6.56 12.78
N ALA A 49 4.38 6.47 13.43
CA ALA A 49 3.17 5.92 12.82
C ALA A 49 2.73 6.72 11.58
N ARG A 50 2.93 8.05 11.58
CA ARG A 50 2.62 8.89 10.42
C ARG A 50 3.45 8.50 9.19
N GLN A 51 4.78 8.47 9.34
CA GLN A 51 5.70 8.17 8.25
C GLN A 51 5.49 6.76 7.72
N ARG A 52 5.24 5.78 8.62
CA ARG A 52 4.93 4.40 8.22
C ARG A 52 3.65 4.32 7.38
N ARG A 53 2.59 5.07 7.75
CA ARG A 53 1.36 5.15 6.95
C ARG A 53 1.58 5.81 5.60
N GLU A 54 2.41 6.85 5.53
CA GLU A 54 2.77 7.51 4.26
C GLU A 54 3.49 6.51 3.33
N GLN A 55 4.51 5.81 3.83
CA GLN A 55 5.23 4.79 3.06
C GLN A 55 4.34 3.63 2.64
N LEU A 56 3.50 3.12 3.54
CA LEU A 56 2.54 2.06 3.24
C LEU A 56 1.54 2.51 2.16
N GLY A 57 1.05 3.75 2.24
CA GLY A 57 0.11 4.32 1.29
C GLY A 57 0.69 4.44 -0.12
N GLU A 58 1.97 4.85 -0.23
CA GLU A 58 2.73 4.89 -1.49
C GLU A 58 2.92 3.48 -2.06
N LEU A 59 3.38 2.52 -1.24
CA LEU A 59 3.64 1.13 -1.66
C LEU A 59 2.39 0.40 -2.16
N LEU A 60 1.23 0.66 -1.53
CA LEU A 60 -0.03 0.03 -1.89
C LEU A 60 -0.84 0.84 -2.91
N HIS A 61 -0.36 2.03 -3.32
CA HIS A 61 -1.06 2.95 -4.22
C HIS A 61 -2.48 3.32 -3.75
N ILE A 62 -2.70 3.39 -2.43
CA ILE A 62 -4.00 3.74 -1.81
C ILE A 62 -4.07 5.22 -1.41
N GLY A 63 -3.05 6.00 -1.75
CA GLY A 63 -2.92 7.43 -1.44
C GLY A 63 -2.75 7.73 0.06
N TYR A 64 -2.61 9.02 0.38
CA TYR A 64 -2.43 9.47 1.76
C TYR A 64 -3.68 9.27 2.61
N THR A 65 -3.52 8.68 3.81
CA THR A 65 -4.62 8.40 4.73
C THR A 65 -4.19 8.55 6.19
N ASN A 66 -5.10 9.03 7.05
CA ASN A 66 -4.87 9.10 8.49
C ASN A 66 -5.16 7.73 9.15
N GLY A 67 -4.73 7.52 10.41
CA GLY A 67 -4.88 6.23 11.08
C GLY A 67 -6.34 5.75 11.22
N LYS A 68 -7.31 6.68 11.28
CA LYS A 68 -8.74 6.33 11.32
C LYS A 68 -9.27 5.87 9.97
N GLN A 69 -8.72 6.41 8.88
CA GLN A 69 -9.15 6.15 7.50
C GLN A 69 -8.36 5.00 6.85
N LEU A 70 -7.16 4.68 7.34
CA LEU A 70 -6.31 3.64 6.76
C LEU A 70 -7.02 2.30 6.69
N LEU A 71 -7.68 1.90 7.78
CA LEU A 71 -8.40 0.65 7.87
C LEU A 71 -9.50 0.54 6.80
N ARG A 72 -10.23 1.65 6.57
CA ARG A 72 -11.27 1.74 5.54
C ARG A 72 -10.67 1.67 4.14
N ARG A 73 -9.60 2.41 3.88
CA ARG A 73 -8.93 2.40 2.56
C ARG A 73 -8.36 1.02 2.22
N LEU A 74 -7.77 0.32 3.18
CA LEU A 74 -7.31 -1.05 2.96
C LEU A 74 -8.45 -1.97 2.51
N ALA A 75 -9.67 -1.77 3.03
CA ALA A 75 -10.85 -2.50 2.59
C ALA A 75 -11.35 -2.05 1.21
N GLU A 76 -11.51 -0.74 0.98
CA GLU A 76 -11.98 -0.18 -0.30
C GLU A 76 -11.12 -0.62 -1.49
N PHE A 77 -9.79 -0.66 -1.30
CA PHE A 77 -8.82 -1.13 -2.28
C PHE A 77 -8.60 -2.65 -2.23
N GLN A 78 -9.40 -3.38 -1.46
CA GLN A 78 -9.35 -4.84 -1.36
C GLN A 78 -7.94 -5.39 -1.07
N ILE A 79 -7.18 -4.69 -0.23
CA ILE A 79 -5.82 -5.08 0.11
C ILE A 79 -5.87 -6.40 0.88
N SER A 80 -5.26 -7.43 0.29
CA SER A 80 -5.12 -8.73 0.94
C SER A 80 -4.16 -8.67 2.13
N ARG A 81 -4.33 -9.59 3.08
CA ARG A 81 -3.38 -9.75 4.20
C ARG A 81 -1.94 -9.96 3.71
N ALA A 82 -1.74 -10.73 2.64
CA ALA A 82 -0.42 -10.97 2.07
C ALA A 82 0.20 -9.69 1.49
N ALA A 83 -0.58 -8.89 0.75
CA ALA A 83 -0.10 -7.62 0.20
C ALA A 83 0.24 -6.61 1.31
N PHE A 84 -0.60 -6.52 2.34
CA PHE A 84 -0.32 -5.69 3.51
C PHE A 84 0.98 -6.10 4.21
N LEU A 85 1.17 -7.38 4.51
CA LEU A 85 2.39 -7.88 5.18
C LEU A 85 3.64 -7.67 4.32
N ALA A 86 3.55 -7.90 3.00
CA ALA A 86 4.67 -7.68 2.08
C ALA A 86 5.07 -6.19 1.98
N ALA A 87 4.09 -5.28 2.01
CA ALA A 87 4.36 -3.84 2.06
C ALA A 87 4.97 -3.43 3.40
N MET A 88 4.46 -3.96 4.52
CA MET A 88 5.00 -3.70 5.86
C MET A 88 6.45 -4.17 6.00
N ALA A 89 6.80 -5.35 5.45
CA ALA A 89 8.18 -5.81 5.44
C ALA A 89 9.14 -4.84 4.72
N GLN A 90 8.68 -4.14 3.68
CA GLN A 90 9.45 -3.10 3.01
C GLN A 90 9.55 -1.81 3.84
N VAL A 91 8.48 -1.42 4.52
CA VAL A 91 8.48 -0.30 5.48
C VAL A 91 9.47 -0.56 6.62
N ASP A 92 9.54 -1.79 7.11
CA ASP A 92 10.45 -2.19 8.19
C ASP A 92 11.90 -2.29 7.68
N GLY A 93 12.13 -2.89 6.50
CA GLY A 93 13.47 -3.00 5.90
C GLY A 93 14.05 -1.67 5.41
N GLY A 94 13.22 -0.75 4.92
CA GLY A 94 13.64 0.59 4.46
C GLY A 94 14.05 1.56 5.57
N GLN A 95 13.80 1.23 6.84
CA GLN A 95 14.28 2.01 7.99
C GLN A 95 15.75 1.71 8.33
N HIS A 96 16.35 0.64 7.79
CA HIS A 96 17.75 0.27 8.06
C HIS A 96 18.77 0.95 7.13
N ASP A 97 18.34 1.54 6.01
CA ASP A 97 19.23 2.10 4.97
C ASP A 97 19.36 3.63 5.01
N LYS A 98 19.24 4.23 6.21
CA LYS A 98 19.43 5.67 6.43
C LYS A 98 20.37 5.96 7.60
N THR A 99 21.50 5.23 7.66
CA THR A 99 22.60 5.51 8.60
C THR A 99 23.85 5.90 7.83
#